data_AF-A0A938GGX6-F1
#
_entry.id   AF-A0A938GGX6-F1
#
_cell.length_a   1.000
_cell.length_b   1.000
_cell.length_c   1.000
_cell.angle_alpha   90.00
_cell.angle_beta   90.00
_cell.angle_gamma   90.00
#
_symmetry.space_group_name_H-M   'P 1'
#
loop_
_entity.id
_entity.type
_entity.pdbx_description
1 polymer ?
#
loop_
_entity_poly.entity_id
_entity_poly.type
_entity_poly.pdbx_seq_one_letter_code
_entity_poly.pdbx_strand_id
1 'polypeptide(L)'
;MSYRTLEVELEDGRVRPRGSETLPNKAHGLLTLLDSSGPPAALTCGELADRWARLEKLPLEEARAFADDLDQARTNLPPLKATWD
;
A
#
# COMPACT_ATOMS: atom_id res chain seq x y z
N MET A 1 -3.33 -18.02 -18.56
CA MET A 1 -2.55 -16.87 -19.07
C MET A 1 -1.15 -16.97 -18.47
N SER A 2 -0.11 -16.89 -19.30
CA SER A 2 1.28 -16.91 -18.86
C SER A 2 1.85 -15.49 -18.93
N TYR A 3 2.44 -15.01 -17.85
CA TYR A 3 3.12 -13.71 -17.81
C TYR A 3 4.64 -13.95 -17.82
N ARG A 4 5.38 -13.18 -18.63
CA ARG A 4 6.84 -13.26 -18.72
C ARG A 4 7.44 -11.89 -18.41
N THR A 5 8.36 -11.85 -17.46
CA THR A 5 9.15 -10.66 -17.15
C THR A 5 10.35 -10.59 -18.08
N LEU A 6 10.60 -9.43 -18.69
CA LEU A 6 11.75 -9.18 -19.57
C LEU A 6 12.58 -8.03 -19.04
N GLU A 7 13.89 -8.17 -19.10
CA GLU A 7 14.79 -7.05 -18.92
C GLU A 7 14.81 -6.21 -20.21
N VAL A 8 14.73 -4.89 -20.06
CA VAL A 8 14.73 -3.95 -21.17
C VAL A 8 15.63 -2.75 -20.85
N GLU A 9 16.23 -2.18 -21.88
CA GLU A 9 16.98 -0.93 -21.84
C GLU A 9 16.12 0.19 -22.45
N LEU A 10 16.22 1.39 -21.85
CA LEU A 10 15.52 2.59 -22.31
C LEU A 10 16.56 3.55 -22.90
N GLU A 11 16.53 3.74 -24.21
CA GLU A 11 17.42 4.63 -24.94
C GLU A 11 16.57 5.59 -25.80
N ASP A 12 16.74 6.91 -25.63
CA ASP A 12 15.99 7.96 -26.34
C ASP A 12 14.45 7.77 -26.33
N GLY A 13 13.90 7.30 -25.20
CA GLY A 13 12.47 7.05 -25.04
C GLY A 13 11.95 5.81 -25.77
N ARG A 14 12.84 4.97 -26.32
CA ARG A 14 12.51 3.67 -26.92
C ARG A 14 12.94 2.53 -26.00
N VAL A 15 12.05 1.54 -25.87
CA VAL A 15 12.30 0.30 -25.13
C VAL A 15 13.00 -0.69 -26.05
N ARG A 16 14.16 -1.20 -25.63
CA ARG A 16 14.89 -2.28 -26.31
C ARG A 16 14.97 -3.49 -25.39
N PRO A 17 14.70 -4.72 -25.86
CA PRO A 17 14.90 -5.90 -25.06
C PRO A 17 16.39 -6.10 -24.77
N ARG A 18 16.71 -6.46 -23.53
CA ARG A 18 18.07 -6.80 -23.13
C ARG A 18 18.28 -8.31 -23.34
N GLY A 19 19.07 -8.68 -24.34
CA GLY A 19 19.33 -10.08 -24.71
C GLY A 19 18.70 -10.50 -26.05
N SER A 20 18.43 -11.79 -26.23
CA SER A 20 17.96 -12.37 -27.50
C SER A 20 16.43 -12.40 -27.66
N GLU A 21 15.70 -11.83 -26.69
CA GLU A 21 14.24 -11.85 -26.68
C GLU A 21 13.66 -10.73 -27.55
N THR A 22 12.52 -10.99 -28.19
CA THR A 22 11.86 -10.02 -29.07
C THR A 22 10.62 -9.45 -28.38
N LEU A 23 10.50 -8.13 -28.40
CA LEU A 23 9.27 -7.47 -27.97
C LEU A 23 8.18 -7.64 -29.04
N PRO A 24 6.91 -7.83 -28.65
CA PRO A 24 5.79 -7.79 -29.59
C PRO A 24 5.78 -6.50 -30.41
N ASN A 25 5.31 -6.57 -31.66
CA ASN A 25 5.26 -5.42 -32.60
C ASN A 25 4.53 -4.17 -32.06
N LYS A 26 3.71 -4.30 -31.02
CA LYS A 26 2.99 -3.21 -30.35
C LYS A 26 3.29 -3.13 -28.85
N ALA A 27 4.51 -3.50 -28.45
CA ALA A 27 4.95 -3.34 -27.08
C ALA A 27 5.14 -1.85 -26.77
N HIS A 28 4.30 -1.31 -25.89
CA HIS A 28 4.46 0.02 -25.32
C HIS A 28 4.78 -0.15 -23.84
N GLY A 29 5.86 0.48 -23.38
CA GLY A 29 6.21 0.55 -21.96
C GLY A 29 5.93 1.95 -21.44
N LEU A 30 5.28 2.05 -20.29
CA LEU A 30 5.18 3.30 -19.53
C LEU A 30 6.22 3.25 -18.43
N LEU A 31 7.22 4.15 -18.49
CA LEU A 31 8.14 4.34 -17.38
C LEU A 31 7.54 5.37 -16.43
N THR A 32 7.06 4.91 -15.28
CA THR A 32 6.69 5.80 -14.19
C THR A 32 7.87 5.88 -13.23
N LEU A 33 8.56 7.02 -13.22
CA LEU A 33 9.52 7.34 -12.16
C LEU A 33 8.69 7.72 -10.94
N LEU A 34 8.68 6.85 -9.94
CA LEU A 34 8.05 7.16 -8.66
C LEU A 34 9.02 8.05 -7.87
N ASP A 35 8.57 9.24 -7.52
CA ASP A 35 9.32 10.08 -6.58
C ASP A 35 9.53 9.32 -5.27
N SER A 36 10.74 9.42 -4.72
CA SER A 36 11.11 8.82 -3.42
C SER A 36 10.29 9.39 -2.25
N SER A 37 9.43 10.38 -2.50
CA SER A 37 8.48 10.94 -1.54
C SER A 37 7.26 10.05 -1.29
N GLY A 38 7.29 8.79 -1.76
CA GLY A 38 6.31 7.79 -1.37
C GLY A 38 6.16 7.69 0.16
N PRO A 39 5.01 7.21 0.65
CA PRO A 39 4.85 6.96 2.08
C PRO A 39 6.01 6.11 2.59
N PRO A 40 6.51 6.38 3.81
CA PRO A 40 7.66 5.66 4.35
C PRO A 40 7.39 4.16 4.30
N ALA A 41 8.46 3.39 4.08
CA ALA A 41 8.39 1.93 4.04
C ALA A 41 7.61 1.39 5.25
N ALA A 42 6.78 0.38 5.01
CA ALA A 42 6.06 -0.28 6.09
C ALA A 42 7.06 -0.79 7.13
N LEU A 43 6.83 -0.41 8.40
CA LEU A 43 7.66 -0.85 9.51
C LEU A 43 7.52 -2.36 9.70
N THR A 44 8.62 -3.03 10.02
CA THR A 44 8.61 -4.43 10.45
C THR A 44 7.88 -4.58 11.79
N CYS A 45 7.48 -5.82 12.12
CA CYS A 45 6.83 -6.09 13.41
C CYS A 45 7.70 -5.66 14.61
N GLY A 46 9.02 -5.79 14.52
CA GLY A 46 9.95 -5.34 15.57
C GLY A 46 9.96 -3.82 15.71
N GLU A 47 10.09 -3.10 14.60
CA GLU A 47 10.06 -1.62 14.60
C GLU A 47 8.71 -1.07 15.08
N LEU A 48 7.61 -1.76 14.76
CA LEU A 48 6.28 -1.44 15.28
C LEU A 48 6.20 -1.63 16.79
N ALA A 49 6.75 -2.73 17.33
CA ALA A 49 6.77 -2.98 18.77
C ALA A 49 7.59 -1.91 19.51
N ASP A 50 8.76 -1.55 18.99
CA ASP A 50 9.61 -0.50 19.56
C ASP A 50 8.94 0.88 19.50
N ARG A 51 8.20 1.16 18.42
CA ARG A 51 7.42 2.39 18.31
C ARG A 51 6.26 2.38 19.30
N TRP A 52 5.53 1.27 19.43
CA TRP A 52 4.39 1.12 20.33
C TRP A 52 4.76 1.45 21.78
N ALA A 53 5.94 0.99 22.23
CA ALA A 53 6.44 1.26 23.58
C ALA A 53 6.68 2.76 23.85
N ARG A 54 6.92 3.56 22.81
CA ARG A 54 7.26 5.00 22.88
C ARG A 54 6.08 5.91 22.62
N LEU A 55 4.92 5.39 22.21
CA LEU A 55 3.74 6.20 21.99
C LEU A 55 3.26 6.78 23.33
N GLU A 56 2.87 8.06 23.29
CA GLU A 56 2.18 8.68 24.41
C GLU A 56 0.89 7.91 24.67
N LYS A 57 0.71 7.48 25.93
CA LYS A 57 -0.45 6.71 26.32
C LYS A 57 -1.55 7.67 26.73
N LEU A 58 -2.72 7.44 26.17
CA LEU A 58 -3.94 8.14 26.56
C LEU A 58 -4.20 7.93 28.07
N PRO A 59 -4.60 8.96 28.83
CA PRO A 59 -5.05 8.79 30.20
C PRO A 59 -6.18 7.76 30.29
N LEU A 60 -6.24 7.01 31.40
CA LEU A 60 -7.20 5.91 31.54
C LEU A 60 -8.65 6.35 31.34
N GLU A 61 -9.02 7.51 31.87
CA GLU A 61 -10.38 8.04 31.78
C GLU A 61 -10.76 8.40 30.34
N GLU A 62 -9.85 9.01 29.59
CA GLU A 62 -10.07 9.35 28.19
C GLU A 62 -10.10 8.08 27.32
N ALA A 63 -9.27 7.08 27.64
CA ALA A 63 -9.33 5.77 26.98
C ALA A 63 -10.66 5.04 27.23
N ARG A 64 -11.23 5.19 28.43
CA ARG A 64 -12.56 4.64 28.75
C ARG A 64 -13.67 5.35 28.00
N ALA A 65 -13.68 6.68 28.02
CA ALA A 65 -14.67 7.46 27.27
C ALA A 65 -14.65 7.11 25.77
N PHE A 66 -13.46 6.96 25.19
CA PHE A 66 -13.33 6.53 23.80
C PHE A 66 -13.85 5.10 23.55
N ALA A 67 -13.65 4.18 24.50
CA ALA A 67 -14.20 2.83 24.39
C ALA A 67 -15.74 2.85 24.42
N ASP A 68 -16.33 3.64 25.31
CA ASP A 68 -17.78 3.83 25.40
C ASP A 68 -18.34 4.44 24.10
N ASP A 69 -17.64 5.42 23.51
CA ASP A 69 -18.01 6.03 22.22
C ASP A 69 -18.00 5.00 21.08
N LEU A 70 -17.02 4.07 21.06
CA LEU A 70 -16.96 3.00 20.06
C LEU A 70 -18.13 2.02 20.21
N ASP A 71 -18.48 1.63 21.43
CA ASP A 71 -19.61 0.73 21.69
C ASP A 71 -20.95 1.40 21.34
N GLN A 72 -21.08 2.69 21.66
CA GLN A 72 -22.23 3.49 21.24
C GLN A 72 -22.30 3.60 19.72
N ALA A 73 -21.18 3.89 19.03
CA ALA A 73 -21.13 3.96 17.58
C ALA A 73 -21.51 2.61 16.96
N ARG A 74 -20.98 1.50 17.47
CA ARG A 74 -21.30 0.15 16.99
C ARG A 74 -22.79 -0.17 17.12
N THR A 75 -23.42 0.27 18.20
CA THR A 75 -24.86 0.08 18.42
C THR A 75 -25.71 0.92 17.47
N ASN A 76 -25.21 2.09 17.08
CA ASN A 76 -25.91 3.04 16.22
C ASN A 76 -25.53 2.91 14.73
N LEU A 77 -24.55 2.08 14.39
CA LEU A 77 -24.15 1.86 13.01
C LEU A 77 -25.31 1.20 12.25
N PRO A 78 -25.71 1.74 11.09
CA PRO A 78 -26.67 1.07 10.24
C PRO A 78 -26.09 -0.30 9.84
N PRO A 79 -26.96 -1.32 9.62
CA PRO A 79 -26.49 -2.61 9.14
C PRO A 79 -25.66 -2.40 7.87
N LEU A 80 -24.44 -2.93 7.87
CA LEU A 80 -23.58 -2.92 6.69
C LEU A 80 -24.38 -3.57 5.55
N LYS A 81 -24.53 -2.88 4.42
CA LYS A 81 -25.15 -3.46 3.23
C LYS A 81 -24.39 -4.74 2.90
N ALA A 82 -25.11 -5.88 2.91
CA ALA A 82 -24.55 -7.19 2.64
C ALA A 82 -24.04 -7.34 1.19
N THR A 83 -24.44 -6.43 0.31
CA THR A 83 -24.06 -6.41 -1.10
C THR A 83 -23.49 -5.03 -1.45
N TRP A 84 -22.25 -5.04 -1.91
CA TRP A 84 -21.78 -4.01 -2.84
C TRP A 84 -22.37 -4.40 -4.20
N ASP A 85 -23.53 -3.81 -4.53
CA ASP A 85 -24.06 -3.82 -5.91
C ASP A 85 -23.28 -2.85 -6.78
#